data_AF-A0A353TGQ4-F1
#
_entry.id   AF-A0A353TGQ4-F1
#
_cell.length_a   1.000
_cell.length_b   1.000
_cell.length_c   1.000
_cell.angle_alpha   90.00
_cell.angle_beta   90.00
_cell.angle_gamma   90.00
#
_symmetry.space_group_name_H-M   'P 1'
#
loop_
_entity.id
_entity.type
_entity.pdbx_description
1 polymer ?
#
loop_
_entity_poly.entity_id
_entity_poly.type
_entity_poly.pdbx_seq_one_letter_code
_entity_poly.pdbx_strand_id
1 'polypeptide(L)' 'MSKRKITVGVSGLNNIDSPGPGIPVIRALKESSEFDVRIIGFSYETLEPGIYM' A
#
# COMPACT_ATOMS: atom_id res chain seq x y z
N MET A 1 -20.36 3.41 -11.33
CA MET A 1 -19.38 2.62 -12.11
C MET A 1 -18.93 1.44 -11.27
N SER A 2 -18.75 0.25 -11.84
CA SER A 2 -18.13 -0.88 -11.12
C SER A 2 -16.66 -0.56 -10.87
N LYS A 3 -16.17 -0.77 -9.63
CA LYS A 3 -14.75 -0.66 -9.31
C LYS A 3 -13.95 -1.69 -10.11
N ARG A 4 -12.75 -1.30 -10.57
CA ARG A 4 -11.79 -2.19 -11.26
C ARG A 4 -11.03 -3.01 -10.22
N LYS A 5 -11.10 -4.34 -10.30
CA LYS A 5 -10.38 -5.24 -9.40
C LYS A 5 -8.91 -5.33 -9.78
N ILE A 6 -8.01 -4.98 -8.88
CA ILE A 6 -6.56 -5.06 -9.11
C ILE A 6 -5.84 -5.66 -7.89
N THR A 7 -4.72 -6.33 -8.15
CA THR A 7 -3.76 -6.69 -7.10
C THR A 7 -2.53 -5.81 -7.25
N VAL A 8 -2.08 -5.19 -6.15
CA VAL A 8 -0.91 -4.32 -6.13
C VAL A 8 0.10 -4.87 -5.13
N GLY A 9 1.31 -5.15 -5.63
CA GLY A 9 2.48 -5.43 -4.80
C GLY A 9 3.16 -4.13 -4.39
N VAL A 10 3.43 -3.94 -3.10
CA VAL A 10 3.99 -2.68 -2.56
C VAL A 10 5.21 -3.00 -1.71
N SER A 11 6.33 -2.34 -2.00
CA SER A 11 7.57 -2.39 -1.22
C SER A 11 7.88 -1.03 -0.59
N GLY A 12 8.78 -1.00 0.40
CA GLY A 12 9.10 0.23 1.12
C GLY A 12 7.92 0.61 2.00
N LEU A 13 7.61 -0.23 3.00
CA LEU A 13 6.42 -0.13 3.82
C LEU A 13 6.58 0.91 4.94
N ASN A 14 7.18 2.07 4.62
CA ASN A 14 7.28 3.17 5.55
C ASN A 14 5.98 3.99 5.59
N ASN A 15 5.72 4.56 6.75
CA ASN A 15 4.60 5.46 7.00
C ASN A 15 5.06 6.94 7.00
N ILE A 16 5.90 7.28 6.02
CA ILE A 16 6.42 8.62 5.74
C ILE A 16 6.34 8.87 4.24
N ASP A 17 6.38 10.12 3.82
CA ASP A 17 6.28 10.47 2.39
C ASP A 17 7.57 10.18 1.61
N SER A 18 8.71 10.13 2.27
CA SER A 18 10.00 9.81 1.67
C SER A 18 11.06 9.45 2.72
N PRO A 19 11.92 8.43 2.49
CA PRO A 19 11.90 7.47 1.38
C PRO A 19 10.93 6.30 1.62
N GLY A 20 10.43 5.68 0.55
CA GLY A 20 9.56 4.49 0.60
C GLY A 20 8.16 4.74 1.14
N PRO A 21 7.30 5.51 0.45
CA PRO A 21 5.94 5.84 0.91
C PRO A 21 4.91 4.73 0.67
N GLY A 22 5.25 3.47 0.94
CA GLY A 22 4.39 2.33 0.66
C GLY A 22 3.06 2.40 1.41
N ILE A 23 3.06 2.81 2.68
CA ILE A 23 1.82 2.95 3.46
C ILE A 23 0.93 4.09 2.93
N PRO A 24 1.42 5.32 2.70
CA PRO A 24 0.64 6.38 2.04
C PRO A 24 0.03 5.93 0.70
N VAL A 25 0.79 5.23 -0.14
CA VAL A 25 0.30 4.71 -1.43
C VAL A 25 -0.82 3.69 -1.24
N ILE A 26 -0.66 2.76 -0.30
CA ILE A 26 -1.70 1.76 0.03
C ILE A 26 -2.99 2.45 0.49
N ARG A 27 -2.89 3.49 1.34
CA ARG A 27 -4.05 4.24 1.83
C ARG A 27 -4.78 4.93 0.69
N ALA A 28 -4.05 5.65 -0.17
CA ALA A 28 -4.63 6.32 -1.33
C ALA A 28 -5.33 5.33 -2.28
N LEU A 29 -4.73 4.16 -2.52
CA LEU A 29 -5.35 3.11 -3.33
C LEU A 29 -6.63 2.55 -2.72
N LYS A 30 -6.67 2.36 -1.39
CA LYS A 30 -7.87 1.89 -0.68
C LYS A 30 -8.99 2.93 -0.66
N GLU A 31 -8.66 4.21 -0.63
CA GLU A 31 -9.62 5.32 -0.69
C GLU A 31 -10.17 5.57 -2.11
N SER A 32 -9.54 5.00 -3.14
CA SER A 32 -9.97 5.17 -4.51
C SER A 32 -11.41 4.71 -4.75
N SER A 33 -12.19 5.57 -5.43
CA SER A 33 -13.52 5.22 -5.93
C SER A 33 -13.47 4.38 -7.21
N GLU A 34 -12.30 4.28 -7.86
CA GLU A 34 -12.11 3.59 -9.13
C GLU A 34 -11.68 2.14 -8.98
N PHE A 35 -10.98 1.80 -7.89
CA PHE A 35 -10.34 0.50 -7.72
C PHE A 35 -10.87 -0.27 -6.52
N ASP A 36 -11.00 -1.59 -6.70
CA ASP A 36 -11.20 -2.59 -5.66
C ASP A 36 -9.86 -3.33 -5.51
N VAL A 37 -9.08 -2.94 -4.51
CA VAL A 37 -7.66 -3.27 -4.41
C VAL A 37 -7.40 -4.42 -3.43
N ARG A 38 -6.61 -5.40 -3.89
CA ARG A 38 -5.90 -6.36 -3.04
C ARG A 38 -4.45 -5.94 -2.92
N ILE A 39 -3.94 -5.78 -1.71
CA ILE A 39 -2.57 -5.35 -1.45
C ILE A 39 -1.73 -6.55 -1.02
N ILE A 40 -0.51 -6.65 -1.54
CA ILE A 40 0.53 -7.58 -1.09
C ILE A 40 1.74 -6.74 -0.67
N GLY A 41 2.04 -6.71 0.63
CA GLY A 41 3.21 -6.01 1.16
C GLY A 41 4.47 -6.84 1.03
N PHE A 42 5.54 -6.24 0.53
CA PHE A 42 6.89 -6.79 0.51
C PHE A 42 7.73 -6.03 1.52
N SER A 43 7.94 -6.64 2.68
CA SER A 43 8.79 -6.05 3.70
C SER A 43 10.25 -6.37 3.44
N TYR A 44 11.11 -5.36 3.58
CA TYR A 44 12.56 -5.53 3.50
C TYR A 44 13.16 -5.94 4.84
N GLU A 45 12.59 -5.46 5.96
CA GLU A 45 13.14 -5.69 7.30
C GLU A 45 12.07 -5.49 8.38
N THR A 46 12.31 -6.03 9.58
CA THR A 46 11.31 -6.15 10.65
C THR A 46 10.92 -4.85 11.34
N LEU A 47 11.67 -3.77 11.14
CA LEU A 47 11.43 -2.43 11.69
C LEU A 47 10.61 -1.55 10.74
N GLU A 48 10.25 -2.03 9.54
CA GLU A 48 9.35 -1.28 8.66
C GLU A 48 7.98 -1.16 9.35
N PRO A 49 7.49 0.06 9.61
CA PRO A 49 6.28 0.24 10.41
C PRO A 49 5.07 -0.43 9.76
N GLY A 50 5.03 -0.52 8.44
CA GLY A 50 3.89 -1.02 7.69
C GLY A 50 3.60 -2.51 7.83
N ILE A 51 4.49 -3.34 8.40
CA ILE A 51 4.16 -4.74 8.68
C ILE A 51 3.27 -4.92 9.91
N TYR A 52 3.11 -3.87 10.72
CA TYR A 52 2.31 -3.85 11.95
C TYR A 52 1.05 -2.98 11.85
N MET A 53 0.74 -2.46 10.65
CA MET A 53 -0.38 -1.54 10.40
C MET A 53 -1.53 -2.17 9.61
#